data_AF-A0A2T0QUT7-F1
#
_entry.id   AF-A0A2T0QUT7-F1
#
_cell.length_a   1.000
_cell.length_b   1.000
_cell.length_c   1.000
_cell.angle_alpha   90.00
_cell.angle_beta   90.00
_cell.angle_gamma   90.00
#
_symmetry.space_group_name_H-M   'P 1'
#
loop_
_entity.id
_entity.type
_entity.pdbx_description
1 polymer ?
#
loop_
_entity_poly.entity_id
_entity_poly.type
_entity_poly.pdbx_seq_one_letter_code
_entity_poly.pdbx_strand_id
1 'polypeptide(L)'
;MTDEVVLERVAELVPDELWQRVQPLLPPRPPRRFRHPGRLPRNDRAALAGIVHVLITGCTWGQLPTEQFGCSGVTCWRRLRDWTEAGVWPQLHQVLLEELRAASKLDLKTAVVDGSHVRALKGGLTPVLRQ
;
A
#
# COMPACT_ATOMS: atom_id res chain seq x y z
N MET A 1 -25.43 -9.51 -1.44
CA MET A 1 -24.68 -10.12 -0.32
C MET A 1 -23.18 -9.98 -0.48
N THR A 2 -22.56 -10.36 -1.61
CA THR A 2 -21.09 -10.22 -1.81
C THR A 2 -20.61 -8.77 -1.83
N ASP A 3 -21.31 -7.86 -2.49
CA ASP A 3 -20.90 -6.45 -2.57
C ASP A 3 -20.93 -5.73 -1.21
N GLU A 4 -21.86 -6.11 -0.32
CA GLU A 4 -22.00 -5.52 1.01
C GLU A 4 -20.85 -5.91 1.94
N VAL A 5 -20.50 -7.21 1.96
CA VAL A 5 -19.35 -7.73 2.72
C VAL A 5 -18.04 -7.13 2.21
N VAL A 6 -17.90 -6.92 0.89
CA VAL A 6 -16.74 -6.23 0.31
C VAL A 6 -16.65 -4.80 0.82
N LEU A 7 -17.74 -4.05 0.78
CA LEU A 7 -17.77 -2.65 1.22
C LEU A 7 -17.47 -2.53 2.73
N GLU A 8 -18.00 -3.44 3.55
CA GLU A 8 -17.76 -3.47 4.99
C GLU A 8 -16.27 -3.71 5.30
N ARG A 9 -15.66 -4.76 4.73
CA ARG A 9 -14.26 -5.09 5.03
C ARG A 9 -13.29 -4.02 4.53
N VAL A 10 -13.59 -3.41 3.38
CA VAL A 10 -12.82 -2.29 2.85
C VAL A 10 -12.95 -1.05 3.72
N ALA A 11 -14.15 -0.74 4.21
CA ALA A 11 -14.40 0.41 5.08
C ALA A 11 -13.77 0.24 6.47
N GLU A 12 -13.75 -0.98 7.01
CA GLU A 12 -13.10 -1.27 8.30
C GLU A 12 -11.59 -1.00 8.25
N LEU A 13 -10.91 -1.48 7.21
CA LEU A 13 -9.46 -1.33 7.07
C LEU A 13 -9.04 0.03 6.50
N VAL A 14 -9.91 0.63 5.69
CA VAL A 14 -9.70 1.96 5.12
C VAL A 14 -10.96 2.79 5.36
N PRO A 15 -11.12 3.37 6.56
CA PRO A 15 -12.22 4.28 6.87
C PRO A 15 -12.25 5.49 5.94
N ASP A 16 -13.39 6.17 5.86
CA ASP A 16 -13.56 7.32 4.98
C ASP A 16 -12.56 8.43 5.28
N GLU A 17 -12.25 8.70 6.56
CA GLU A 17 -11.31 9.75 6.91
C GLU A 17 -9.88 9.41 6.46
N LEU A 18 -9.48 8.13 6.55
CA LEU A 18 -8.19 7.69 6.01
C LEU A 18 -8.19 7.81 4.49
N TRP A 19 -9.26 7.35 3.84
CA TRP A 19 -9.36 7.39 2.38
C TRP A 19 -9.30 8.81 1.83
N GLN A 20 -9.94 9.78 2.48
CA GLN A 20 -9.90 11.20 2.10
C GLN A 20 -8.49 11.79 2.10
N ARG A 21 -7.59 11.29 2.96
CA ARG A 21 -6.17 11.71 3.01
C ARG A 21 -5.34 11.03 1.92
N VAL A 22 -5.61 9.77 1.62
CA VAL A 22 -4.82 8.98 0.68
C VAL A 22 -5.21 9.27 -0.77
N GLN A 23 -6.50 9.34 -1.09
CA GLN A 23 -7.01 9.48 -2.45
C GLN A 23 -6.34 10.64 -3.25
N PRO A 24 -6.16 11.85 -2.68
CA PRO A 24 -5.55 12.97 -3.42
C PRO A 24 -4.08 12.76 -3.76
N LEU A 25 -3.38 11.90 -3.02
CA LEU A 25 -1.96 11.62 -3.21
C LEU A 25 -1.71 10.55 -4.28
N LEU A 26 -2.75 9.83 -4.70
CA LEU A 26 -2.61 8.75 -5.67
C LEU A 26 -2.28 9.32 -7.05
N PRO A 27 -1.32 8.71 -7.78
CA PRO A 27 -0.99 9.15 -9.13
C PRO A 27 -2.24 9.02 -10.04
N PRO A 28 -2.43 9.97 -10.98
CA PRO A 28 -3.54 9.90 -11.91
C PRO A 28 -3.45 8.62 -12.73
N ARG A 29 -4.60 7.95 -12.92
CA ARG A 29 -4.64 6.76 -13.75
C ARG A 29 -4.36 7.14 -15.21
N PRO A 30 -3.53 6.37 -15.92
CA PRO A 30 -3.31 6.60 -17.33
C PRO A 30 -4.65 6.52 -18.09
N PRO A 31 -4.83 7.33 -19.14
CA PRO A 31 -6.07 7.35 -19.90
C PRO A 31 -6.35 5.98 -20.51
N ARG A 32 -7.62 5.57 -20.50
CA ARG A 32 -8.04 4.30 -21.10
C ARG A 32 -7.87 4.38 -22.61
N ARG A 33 -7.43 3.27 -23.20
CA ARG A 33 -7.37 3.13 -24.66
C ARG A 33 -8.79 3.30 -25.23
N PHE A 34 -8.92 4.12 -26.29
CA PHE A 34 -10.21 4.33 -26.94
C PHE A 34 -10.73 3.05 -27.62
N ARG A 35 -9.86 2.33 -28.35
CA ARG A 35 -10.19 1.03 -28.95
C ARG A 35 -9.69 -0.11 -28.06
N HIS A 36 -10.52 -1.13 -27.91
CA HIS A 36 -10.26 -2.32 -27.08
C HIS A 36 -9.77 -1.96 -25.66
N PRO A 37 -10.60 -1.25 -24.87
CA PRO A 37 -10.19 -0.68 -23.58
C PRO A 37 -9.86 -1.72 -22.50
N GLY A 38 -10.10 -3.01 -22.75
CA GLY A 38 -9.88 -4.09 -21.80
C GLY A 38 -10.78 -3.99 -20.57
N ARG A 39 -10.41 -4.74 -19.52
CA ARG A 39 -11.12 -4.77 -18.24
C ARG A 39 -11.06 -3.41 -17.54
N LEU A 40 -12.14 -3.03 -16.88
CA LEU A 40 -12.17 -1.85 -16.01
C LEU A 40 -11.08 -1.96 -14.91
N PRO A 41 -10.35 -0.85 -14.63
CA PRO A 41 -9.43 -0.81 -13.51
C PRO A 41 -10.15 -1.12 -12.19
N ARG A 42 -9.48 -1.84 -11.29
CA ARG A 42 -10.00 -2.07 -9.94
C ARG A 42 -10.04 -0.78 -9.12
N ASN A 43 -10.90 -0.75 -8.11
CA ASN A 43 -11.03 0.37 -7.19
C ASN A 43 -9.74 0.52 -6.35
N ASP A 44 -9.23 1.75 -6.22
CA ASP A 44 -7.95 1.97 -5.51
C ASP A 44 -8.10 1.86 -3.98
N ARG A 45 -9.26 2.19 -3.41
CA ARG A 45 -9.55 1.98 -1.97
C ARG A 45 -9.55 0.50 -1.62
N ALA A 46 -10.14 -0.32 -2.49
CA ALA A 46 -10.09 -1.79 -2.39
C ALA A 46 -8.65 -2.33 -2.45
N ALA A 47 -7.82 -1.77 -3.34
CA ALA A 47 -6.41 -2.15 -3.39
C ALA A 47 -5.66 -1.76 -2.11
N LEU A 48 -5.90 -0.55 -1.58
CA LEU A 48 -5.31 -0.12 -0.31
C LEU A 48 -5.73 -1.02 0.85
N ALA A 49 -7.01 -1.37 0.96
CA ALA A 49 -7.50 -2.29 1.98
C ALA A 49 -6.82 -3.67 1.89
N GLY A 50 -6.66 -4.19 0.66
CA GLY A 50 -5.94 -5.44 0.45
C GLY A 50 -4.44 -5.36 0.81
N ILE A 51 -3.78 -4.23 0.55
CA ILE A 51 -2.39 -3.98 0.99
C ILE A 51 -2.32 -4.00 2.52
N VAL A 52 -3.17 -3.23 3.19
CA VAL A 52 -3.22 -3.13 4.66
C VAL A 52 -3.46 -4.52 5.28
N HIS A 53 -4.40 -5.30 4.72
CA HIS A 53 -4.65 -6.65 5.19
C HIS A 53 -3.42 -7.57 5.11
N VAL A 54 -2.71 -7.56 3.99
CA VAL A 54 -1.47 -8.34 3.82
C VAL A 54 -0.40 -7.89 4.81
N LEU A 55 -0.25 -6.59 5.04
CA LEU A 55 0.72 -6.04 5.99
C LEU A 55 0.40 -6.42 7.45
N ILE A 56 -0.88 -6.44 7.83
CA ILE A 56 -1.32 -6.82 9.18
C ILE A 56 -1.17 -8.33 9.40
N THR A 57 -1.59 -9.14 8.43
CA THR A 57 -1.67 -10.60 8.60
C THR A 57 -0.39 -11.34 8.24
N GLY A 58 0.50 -10.71 7.45
CA GLY A 58 1.69 -11.35 6.91
C GLY A 58 1.40 -12.44 5.87
N CYS A 59 0.16 -12.55 5.37
CA CYS A 59 -0.18 -13.56 4.36
C CYS A 59 0.47 -13.23 3.01
N THR A 60 0.61 -14.22 2.14
CA THR A 60 1.13 -13.98 0.79
C THR A 60 0.09 -13.27 -0.07
N TRP A 61 0.53 -12.54 -1.10
CA TRP A 61 -0.39 -11.89 -2.06
C TRP A 61 -1.36 -12.86 -2.73
N GLY A 62 -0.98 -14.14 -2.91
CA GLY A 62 -1.86 -15.17 -3.46
C GLY A 62 -2.96 -15.62 -2.51
N GLN A 63 -2.79 -15.40 -1.19
CA GLN A 63 -3.73 -15.78 -0.15
C GLN A 63 -4.75 -14.69 0.19
N LEU A 64 -4.61 -13.48 -0.37
CA LEU A 64 -5.59 -12.41 -0.16
C LEU A 64 -6.98 -12.84 -0.69
N PRO A 65 -8.03 -12.88 0.15
CA PRO A 65 -9.36 -13.33 -0.26
C PRO A 65 -10.01 -12.30 -1.19
N THR A 66 -9.85 -12.49 -2.50
CA THR A 66 -10.27 -11.51 -3.54
C THR A 66 -11.76 -11.16 -3.45
N GLU A 67 -12.61 -12.13 -3.08
CA GLU A 67 -14.05 -11.92 -2.92
C GLU A 67 -14.42 -10.99 -1.76
N GLN A 68 -13.54 -10.82 -0.75
CA GLN A 68 -13.78 -9.91 0.38
C GLN A 68 -13.27 -8.49 0.13
N PHE A 69 -12.35 -8.33 -0.83
CA PHE A 69 -11.72 -7.03 -1.12
C PHE A 69 -12.11 -6.47 -2.49
N GLY A 70 -12.67 -7.28 -3.38
CA GLY A 70 -12.93 -6.91 -4.78
C GLY A 70 -11.66 -6.69 -5.62
N CYS A 71 -10.49 -6.98 -5.06
CA CYS A 71 -9.18 -6.76 -5.65
C CYS A 71 -8.27 -7.96 -5.40
N SER A 72 -7.58 -8.44 -6.44
CA SER A 72 -6.65 -9.56 -6.28
C SER A 72 -5.35 -9.09 -5.64
N GLY A 73 -4.70 -9.94 -4.87
CA GLY A 73 -3.45 -9.55 -4.20
C GLY A 73 -2.32 -9.21 -5.17
N VAL A 74 -2.28 -9.79 -6.38
CA VAL A 74 -1.36 -9.36 -7.44
C VAL A 74 -1.62 -7.91 -7.86
N THR A 75 -2.88 -7.48 -7.93
CA THR A 75 -3.24 -6.09 -8.23
C THR A 75 -2.85 -5.17 -7.07
N CYS A 76 -3.08 -5.60 -5.83
CA CYS A 76 -2.65 -4.88 -4.62
C CYS A 76 -1.13 -4.69 -4.60
N TRP A 77 -0.34 -5.73 -4.89
CA TRP A 77 1.11 -5.63 -4.96
C TRP A 77 1.57 -4.64 -6.04
N ARG A 78 0.97 -4.69 -7.25
CA ARG A 78 1.29 -3.72 -8.31
C ARG A 78 1.00 -2.29 -7.85
N ARG A 79 -0.14 -2.07 -7.18
CA ARG A 79 -0.49 -0.76 -6.62
C ARG A 79 0.50 -0.31 -5.55
N LEU A 80 0.88 -1.19 -4.62
CA LEU A 80 1.89 -0.90 -3.62
C LEU A 80 3.19 -0.45 -4.27
N ARG A 81 3.68 -1.19 -5.27
CA ARG A 81 4.89 -0.83 -6.03
C ARG A 81 4.74 0.52 -6.73
N ASP A 82 3.71 0.68 -7.55
CA ASP A 82 3.49 1.90 -8.36
C ASP A 82 3.33 3.14 -7.47
N TRP A 83 2.66 3.02 -6.32
CA TRP A 83 2.48 4.10 -5.34
C TRP A 83 3.76 4.40 -4.55
N THR A 84 4.58 3.38 -4.31
CA THR A 84 5.92 3.58 -3.72
C THR A 84 6.81 4.36 -4.68
N GLU A 85 6.85 3.97 -5.95
CA GLU A 85 7.61 4.66 -6.99
C GLU A 85 7.12 6.10 -7.21
N ALA A 86 5.82 6.35 -7.07
CA ALA A 86 5.21 7.68 -7.14
C ALA A 86 5.41 8.53 -5.86
N GLY A 87 5.98 7.97 -4.79
CA GLY A 87 6.24 8.70 -3.55
C GLY A 87 4.99 8.97 -2.69
N VAL A 88 3.95 8.15 -2.80
CA VAL A 88 2.70 8.30 -2.04
C VAL A 88 2.94 8.21 -0.52
N TRP A 89 3.76 7.26 -0.07
CA TRP A 89 3.93 7.01 1.38
C TRP A 89 4.66 8.14 2.11
N PRO A 90 5.78 8.68 1.60
CA PRO A 90 6.40 9.85 2.21
C PRO A 90 5.46 11.06 2.26
N GLN A 91 4.65 11.29 1.22
CA GLN A 91 3.68 12.40 1.21
C GLN A 91 2.58 12.18 2.26
N LEU A 92 2.02 10.97 2.33
CA LEU A 92 1.01 10.63 3.34
C LEU A 92 1.56 10.80 4.76
N HIS A 93 2.80 10.37 4.99
CA HIS A 93 3.46 10.55 6.28
C HIS A 93 3.59 12.03 6.65
N GLN A 94 3.94 12.91 5.70
CA GLN A 94 4.00 14.35 5.96
C GLN A 94 2.62 14.92 6.31
N VAL A 95 1.57 14.56 5.56
CA VAL A 95 0.18 15.00 5.86
C VAL A 95 -0.22 14.61 7.28
N LEU A 96 0.03 13.36 7.68
CA LEU A 96 -0.31 12.89 9.03
C LEU A 96 0.53 13.59 10.11
N LEU A 97 1.82 13.85 9.85
CA LEU A 97 2.66 14.61 10.77
C LEU A 97 2.16 16.04 10.95
N GLU A 98 1.79 16.72 9.87
CA GLU A 98 1.25 18.08 9.90
C GLU A 98 -0.05 18.15 10.71
N GLU A 99 -0.96 17.20 10.50
CA GLU A 99 -2.20 17.11 11.27
C GLU A 99 -1.94 16.86 12.77
N LEU A 100 -1.03 15.96 13.11
CA LEU A 100 -0.68 15.68 14.50
C LEU A 100 0.02 16.87 15.18
N ARG A 101 0.85 17.63 14.43
CA ARG A 101 1.42 18.90 14.91
C ARG A 101 0.34 19.93 15.17
N ALA A 102 -0.56 20.14 14.22
CA ALA A 102 -1.66 21.10 14.35
C ALA A 102 -2.58 20.75 15.54
N ALA A 103 -2.80 19.46 15.78
CA ALA A 103 -3.58 18.97 16.92
C ALA A 103 -2.81 18.98 18.25
N SER A 104 -1.54 19.40 18.29
CA SER A 104 -0.65 19.30 19.47
C SER A 104 -0.55 17.89 20.05
N LYS A 105 -0.63 16.86 19.19
CA LYS A 105 -0.59 15.44 19.55
C LYS A 105 0.79 14.79 19.37
N LEU A 106 1.80 15.55 18.92
CA LEU A 106 3.18 15.07 18.86
C LEU A 106 3.93 15.46 20.14
N ASP A 107 4.27 14.46 20.96
CA ASP A 107 5.29 14.64 21.99
C ASP A 107 6.68 14.54 21.35
N LEU A 108 7.33 15.70 21.17
CA LEU A 108 8.67 15.80 20.58
C LEU A 108 9.79 15.70 21.64
N LYS A 109 9.46 15.49 22.92
CA LYS A 109 10.47 15.35 23.98
C LYS A 109 11.25 14.04 23.85
N THR A 110 10.61 13.01 23.28
CA THR A 110 11.21 11.68 23.07
C THR A 110 10.87 11.20 21.66
N ALA A 111 11.89 10.89 20.85
CA ALA A 111 11.71 10.29 19.53
C ALA A 111 12.34 8.89 19.52
N VAL A 112 11.58 7.89 19.09
CA VAL A 112 12.07 6.52 18.89
C VAL A 112 12.33 6.32 17.40
N VAL A 113 13.55 5.90 17.07
CA VAL A 113 13.96 5.57 15.69
C VAL A 113 14.10 4.06 15.60
N ASP A 114 13.25 3.42 14.81
CA ASP A 114 13.40 2.01 14.45
C ASP A 114 13.98 1.88 13.03
N GLY A 115 14.73 0.81 12.78
CA GLY A 115 15.42 0.57 11.52
C GLY A 115 15.42 -0.92 11.17
N SER A 116 14.85 -1.26 10.01
CA SER A 116 14.90 -2.63 9.50
C SER A 116 16.17 -2.84 8.65
N HIS A 117 17.14 -3.60 9.17
CA HIS A 117 18.29 -4.05 8.40
C HIS A 117 17.89 -5.25 7.54
N VAL A 118 17.79 -5.07 6.22
CA VAL A 118 17.63 -6.21 5.29
C VAL A 118 19.00 -6.84 5.01
N ARG A 119 19.11 -8.16 5.19
CA ARG A 119 20.33 -8.92 4.89
C ARG A 119 20.67 -8.80 3.40
N ALA A 120 21.94 -8.55 3.05
CA ALA A 120 22.41 -8.63 1.68
C ALA A 120 22.37 -10.11 1.19
N LEU A 121 21.41 -10.45 0.33
CA LEU A 121 21.24 -11.81 -0.20
C LEU A 121 22.29 -12.23 -1.24
N LYS A 122 23.14 -11.31 -1.71
CA LYS A 122 24.22 -11.59 -2.66
C LYS A 122 25.59 -11.31 -2.03
N GLY A 123 26.11 -12.28 -1.28
CA GLY A 123 27.55 -12.35 -0.98
C GLY A 123 28.33 -12.54 -2.29
N GLY A 124 29.46 -11.84 -2.43
CA GLY A 124 30.28 -11.86 -3.64
C GLY A 124 30.76 -13.26 -4.04
N LEU A 125 31.12 -13.42 -5.32
CA LEU A 125 31.72 -14.65 -5.85
C LEU A 125 32.98 -14.99 -5.04
N THR A 126 33.03 -16.19 -4.46
CA THR A 126 34.22 -16.75 -3.84
C THR A 126 35.36 -16.71 -4.87
N PRO A 127 36.50 -16.03 -4.60
CA PRO A 127 37.63 -16.11 -5.51
C PRO A 127 38.17 -17.53 -5.47
N VAL A 128 38.20 -18.18 -6.64
CA VAL A 128 38.84 -19.48 -6.82
C VAL A 128 40.32 -19.29 -6.51
N LEU A 129 40.80 -19.88 -5.43
CA LEU A 129 42.22 -20.05 -5.19
C LEU A 129 42.77 -21.01 -6.26
N ARG A 130 43.55 -20.49 -7.20
CA ARG A 130 44.46 -21.30 -8.03
C ARG A 130 45.78 -21.47 -7.28
N GLN A 131 46.13 -22.72 -6.98
CA GLN A 131 47.52 -23.16 -6.85
C GLN A 131 48.05 -23.49 -8.24
#